data_AF-A0A3D3T5G2-F1
#
_entry.id   AF-A0A3D3T5G2-F1
#
_cell.length_a   1.000
_cell.length_b   1.000
_cell.length_c   1.000
_cell.angle_alpha   90.00
_cell.angle_beta   90.00
_cell.angle_gamma   90.00
#
_symmetry.space_group_name_H-M   'P 1'
#
loop_
_entity.id
_entity.type
_entity.pdbx_description
1 polymer ?
#
loop_
_entity_poly.entity_id
_entity_poly.type
_entity_poly.pdbx_seq_one_letter_code
_entity_poly.pdbx_strand_id
1 'polypeptide(L)'
;EFGPRHYPEFTLLEWYRIDWDEHQLMSELSALLAELGVLSVDEKPWKTCYRSVFKEATGIDPLIAESGELRRYASEIASRDFSREDRSTCLDLIFSLVVEPALPSGVVFVHDYPLCQAALAQTAINESGEKIARRFEVFIDGMELANGYFELCDAGELRQRFMADNVQRRSSGRLEMPLDERLLGAMVEGFPACAGVALGFDRLLMKLVGARHIREVLPFTDLT
;
A
#
# COMPACT_ATOMS: atom_id res chain seq x y z
N GLU A 1 -9.92 -12.74 5.22
CA GLU A 1 -9.95 -13.51 3.96
C GLU A 1 -9.10 -14.76 4.13
N PHE A 2 -9.44 -15.87 3.47
CA PHE A 2 -8.61 -17.07 3.44
C PHE A 2 -8.02 -17.22 2.04
N GLY A 3 -6.71 -17.40 1.93
CA GLY A 3 -6.07 -17.64 0.66
C GLY A 3 -4.63 -18.12 0.81
N PRO A 4 -3.92 -18.41 -0.29
CA PRO A 4 -2.53 -18.86 -0.25
C PRO A 4 -1.60 -17.89 0.51
N ARG A 5 -1.91 -16.59 0.49
CA ARG A 5 -1.11 -15.51 1.09
C ARG A 5 -1.84 -14.76 2.22
N HIS A 6 -2.97 -15.28 2.69
CA HIS A 6 -3.86 -14.61 3.65
C HIS A 6 -4.36 -15.59 4.72
N TYR A 7 -4.20 -15.21 5.98
CA TYR A 7 -4.77 -15.88 7.14
C TYR A 7 -5.48 -14.83 8.02
N PRO A 8 -6.57 -15.16 8.75
CA PRO A 8 -7.31 -14.18 9.54
C PRO A 8 -6.49 -13.46 10.60
N GLU A 9 -5.53 -14.18 11.21
CA GLU A 9 -4.55 -13.66 12.14
C GLU A 9 -3.17 -13.82 11.51
N PHE A 10 -2.37 -12.76 11.54
CA PHE A 10 -1.04 -12.74 10.94
C PHE A 10 -0.15 -11.76 11.71
N THR A 11 1.15 -11.92 11.55
CA THR A 11 2.16 -11.13 12.24
C THR A 11 2.63 -9.98 11.35
N LEU A 12 2.58 -8.77 11.89
CA LEU A 12 3.18 -7.58 11.30
C LEU A 12 4.39 -7.13 12.12
N LEU A 13 5.43 -6.69 11.42
CA LEU A 13 6.49 -5.89 11.99
C LEU A 13 6.30 -4.45 11.52
N GLU A 14 5.99 -3.56 12.45
CA GLU A 14 5.77 -2.14 12.16
C GLU A 14 6.74 -1.28 12.96
N TRP A 15 7.40 -0.33 12.30
CA TRP A 15 8.33 0.59 12.95
C TRP A 15 8.30 1.97 12.30
N TYR A 16 8.76 2.96 13.07
CA TYR A 16 8.75 4.36 12.69
C TYR A 16 10.13 4.99 12.91
N ARG A 17 10.55 5.84 11.98
CA ARG A 17 11.80 6.61 12.03
C ARG A 17 11.50 8.10 12.07
N ILE A 18 11.84 8.74 13.20
CA ILE A 18 11.72 10.20 13.38
C ILE A 18 12.76 10.90 12.50
N ASP A 19 12.38 12.05 11.94
CA ASP A 19 13.18 12.90 11.05
C ASP A 19 13.63 12.22 9.75
N TRP A 20 12.98 11.11 9.38
CA TRP A 20 13.21 10.40 8.13
C TRP A 20 12.05 10.59 7.17
N ASP A 21 12.36 10.58 5.88
CA ASP A 21 11.39 10.42 4.82
C ASP A 21 11.22 8.95 4.37
N GLU A 22 10.22 8.73 3.51
CA GLU A 22 9.88 7.43 2.96
C GLU A 22 11.02 6.83 2.12
N HIS A 23 11.86 7.64 1.47
CA HIS A 23 12.96 7.13 0.65
C HIS A 23 14.14 6.64 1.50
N GLN A 24 14.41 7.31 2.63
CA GLN A 24 15.34 6.83 3.64
C GLN A 24 14.83 5.51 4.24
N LEU A 25 13.53 5.42 4.55
CA LEU A 25 12.94 4.20 5.08
C LEU A 25 12.93 3.04 4.06
N MET A 26 12.64 3.31 2.79
CA MET A 26 12.79 2.34 1.70
C MET A 26 14.22 1.80 1.59
N SER A 27 15.21 2.65 1.84
CA SER A 27 16.63 2.26 1.82
C SER A 27 17.00 1.38 3.00
N GLU A 28 16.48 1.66 4.19
CA GLU A 28 16.61 0.78 5.36
C GLU A 28 15.95 -0.58 5.13
N LEU A 29 14.72 -0.60 4.61
CA LEU A 29 14.04 -1.86 4.29
C LEU A 29 14.80 -2.67 3.23
N SER A 30 15.35 -2.02 2.20
CA SER A 30 16.22 -2.69 1.23
C SER A 30 17.45 -3.33 1.89
N ALA A 31 18.08 -2.64 2.85
CA ALA A 31 19.24 -3.17 3.56
C ALA A 31 18.86 -4.36 4.45
N LEU A 32 17.71 -4.28 5.14
CA LEU A 32 17.17 -5.40 5.93
C LEU A 32 16.91 -6.63 5.06
N LEU A 33 16.30 -6.46 3.89
CA LEU A 33 16.04 -7.56 2.96
C LEU A 33 17.34 -8.19 2.41
N ALA A 34 18.37 -7.39 2.16
CA ALA A 34 19.69 -7.90 1.77
C ALA A 34 20.36 -8.69 2.90
N GLU A 35 20.32 -8.20 4.14
CA GLU A 35 20.89 -8.89 5.30
C GLU A 35 20.22 -10.24 5.56
N LEU A 36 18.92 -10.34 5.30
CA LEU A 36 18.16 -11.58 5.41
C LEU A 36 18.36 -12.54 4.22
N GLY A 37 19.15 -12.16 3.21
CA GLY A 37 19.38 -12.96 2.01
C GLY A 37 18.19 -13.02 1.04
N VAL A 38 17.22 -12.10 1.17
CA VAL A 38 16.11 -11.95 0.21
C VAL A 38 16.59 -11.28 -1.08
N LEU A 39 17.52 -10.32 -0.93
CA LEU A 39 18.26 -9.69 -2.01
C LEU A 39 19.71 -10.16 -1.97
N SER A 40 20.32 -10.35 -3.14
CA SER A 40 21.78 -10.49 -3.18
C SER A 40 22.44 -9.17 -2.82
N VAL A 41 23.64 -9.20 -2.22
CA VAL A 41 24.37 -7.98 -1.80
C VAL A 41 24.59 -6.98 -2.94
N ASP A 42 24.76 -7.48 -4.17
CA ASP A 42 24.96 -6.67 -5.38
C ASP A 42 23.65 -6.35 -6.14
N GLU A 43 22.53 -6.93 -5.72
CA GLU A 43 21.23 -6.75 -6.36
C GLU A 43 20.58 -5.46 -5.85
N LYS A 44 20.35 -4.53 -6.79
CA LYS A 44 19.58 -3.31 -6.48
C LYS A 44 18.10 -3.62 -6.66
N PRO A 45 17.24 -3.32 -5.66
CA PRO A 45 15.82 -3.48 -5.85
C PRO A 45 15.33 -2.53 -6.94
N TRP A 46 14.29 -2.95 -7.66
CA TRP A 46 13.62 -2.08 -8.61
C TRP A 46 12.87 -0.99 -7.84
N LYS A 47 13.01 0.27 -8.23
CA LYS A 47 12.28 1.40 -7.65
C LYS A 47 11.56 2.14 -8.75
N THR A 48 10.27 2.36 -8.59
CA THR A 48 9.43 3.01 -9.60
C THR A 48 8.24 3.71 -8.94
N CYS A 49 7.63 4.67 -9.63
CA CYS A 49 6.41 5.30 -9.16
C CYS A 49 5.16 4.58 -9.68
N TYR A 50 4.06 4.66 -8.92
CA TYR A 50 2.77 4.06 -9.23
C TYR A 50 2.30 4.44 -10.63
N ARG A 51 2.43 5.72 -11.00
CA ARG A 51 2.05 6.23 -12.32
C ARG A 51 2.76 5.50 -13.45
N SER A 52 4.07 5.26 -13.32
CA SER A 52 4.87 4.64 -14.38
C SER A 52 4.45 3.20 -14.63
N VAL A 53 4.40 2.37 -13.58
CA VAL A 53 4.03 0.94 -13.74
C VAL A 53 2.58 0.78 -14.18
N PHE A 54 1.68 1.64 -13.71
CA PHE A 54 0.28 1.60 -14.13
C PHE A 54 0.13 1.94 -15.61
N LYS A 55 0.82 2.99 -16.09
CA LYS A 55 0.80 3.37 -17.51
C LYS A 55 1.43 2.32 -18.40
N GLU A 56 2.55 1.73 -17.97
CA GLU A 56 3.23 0.69 -18.72
C GLU A 56 2.34 -0.55 -18.89
N ALA A 57 1.66 -0.98 -17.83
CA ALA A 57 0.83 -2.18 -17.86
C ALA A 57 -0.54 -1.98 -18.53
N THR A 58 -1.14 -0.79 -18.41
CA THR A 58 -2.54 -0.54 -18.81
C THR A 58 -2.70 0.43 -19.99
N GLY A 59 -1.69 1.26 -20.26
CA GLY A 59 -1.79 2.42 -21.16
C GLY A 59 -2.54 3.62 -20.57
N ILE A 60 -3.10 3.51 -19.36
CA ILE A 60 -3.92 4.54 -18.70
C ILE A 60 -3.07 5.31 -17.70
N ASP A 61 -3.27 6.62 -17.61
CA ASP A 61 -2.59 7.46 -16.64
C ASP A 61 -3.40 7.60 -15.33
N PRO A 62 -3.00 6.96 -14.22
CA PRO A 62 -3.84 6.85 -13.03
C PRO A 62 -4.02 8.17 -12.27
N LEU A 63 -3.20 9.20 -12.54
CA LEU A 63 -3.32 10.49 -11.86
C LEU A 63 -4.33 11.41 -12.53
N ILE A 64 -4.57 11.25 -13.83
CA ILE A 64 -5.40 12.17 -14.63
C ILE A 64 -6.59 11.50 -15.32
N ALA A 65 -6.59 10.18 -15.47
CA ALA A 65 -7.68 9.45 -16.11
C ALA A 65 -9.02 9.74 -15.44
N GLU A 66 -10.09 9.86 -16.22
CA GLU A 66 -11.42 10.10 -15.66
C GLU A 66 -11.96 8.86 -14.95
N SER A 67 -12.79 9.04 -13.92
CA SER A 67 -13.37 7.90 -13.19
C SER A 67 -14.19 6.97 -14.09
N GLY A 68 -14.82 7.50 -15.15
CA GLY A 68 -15.56 6.68 -16.12
C GLY A 68 -14.65 5.71 -16.90
N GLU A 69 -13.45 6.14 -17.27
CA GLU A 69 -12.46 5.31 -17.95
C GLU A 69 -11.98 4.17 -17.05
N LEU A 70 -11.61 4.50 -15.80
CA LEU A 70 -11.17 3.51 -14.80
C LEU A 70 -12.26 2.49 -14.49
N ARG A 71 -13.51 2.92 -14.33
CA ARG A 71 -14.65 2.01 -14.07
C ARG A 71 -14.90 1.06 -15.22
N ARG A 72 -14.84 1.55 -16.45
CA ARG A 72 -15.02 0.72 -17.65
C ARG A 72 -13.91 -0.33 -17.73
N TYR A 73 -12.65 0.09 -17.59
CA TYR A 73 -11.51 -0.82 -17.63
C TYR A 73 -11.56 -1.86 -16.49
N ALA A 74 -11.86 -1.42 -15.26
CA ALA A 74 -12.07 -2.30 -14.11
C ALA A 74 -13.20 -3.33 -14.36
N SER A 75 -14.31 -2.90 -14.97
CA SER A 75 -15.43 -3.80 -15.27
C SER A 75 -15.07 -4.87 -16.31
N GLU A 76 -14.29 -4.48 -17.32
CA GLU A 76 -13.79 -5.37 -18.38
C GLU A 76 -12.87 -6.45 -17.79
N ILE A 77 -11.85 -6.08 -17.02
CA ILE A 77 -10.87 -7.03 -16.48
C ILE A 77 -11.46 -7.95 -15.40
N ALA A 78 -12.40 -7.45 -14.59
CA ALA A 78 -13.01 -8.23 -13.51
C ALA A 78 -14.24 -9.03 -13.96
N SER A 79 -14.70 -8.84 -15.19
CA SER A 79 -15.95 -9.43 -15.70
C SER A 79 -17.15 -9.19 -14.76
N ARG A 80 -17.19 -8.01 -14.12
CA ARG A 80 -18.19 -7.60 -13.12
C ARG A 80 -18.45 -6.11 -13.24
N ASP A 81 -19.64 -5.65 -12.86
CA ASP A 81 -19.99 -4.22 -12.88
C ASP A 81 -19.25 -3.44 -11.77
N PHE A 82 -18.38 -2.51 -12.19
CA PHE A 82 -17.69 -1.52 -11.34
C PHE A 82 -18.20 -0.08 -11.59
N SER A 83 -19.30 0.12 -12.31
CA SER A 83 -19.81 1.45 -12.71
C SER A 83 -20.13 2.38 -11.54
N ARG A 84 -20.39 1.83 -10.34
CA ARG A 84 -20.71 2.58 -9.12
C ARG A 84 -19.57 2.64 -8.11
N GLU A 85 -18.46 1.95 -8.38
CA GLU A 85 -17.32 1.95 -7.49
C GLU A 85 -16.58 3.30 -7.55
N ASP A 86 -15.91 3.63 -6.45
CA ASP A 86 -15.12 4.85 -6.38
C ASP A 86 -13.78 4.70 -7.11
N ARG A 87 -13.04 5.81 -7.21
CA ARG A 87 -11.76 5.82 -7.91
C ARG A 87 -10.74 4.88 -7.27
N SER A 88 -10.65 4.87 -5.93
CA SER A 88 -9.68 4.04 -5.21
C SER A 88 -9.93 2.57 -5.49
N THR A 89 -11.18 2.11 -5.35
CA THR A 89 -11.55 0.72 -5.58
C THR A 89 -11.26 0.27 -7.01
N CYS A 90 -11.50 1.13 -8.01
CA CYS A 90 -11.13 0.82 -9.39
C CYS A 90 -9.60 0.73 -9.57
N LEU A 91 -8.84 1.66 -8.98
CA LEU A 91 -7.37 1.66 -9.08
C LEU A 91 -6.78 0.44 -8.38
N ASP A 92 -7.23 0.11 -7.17
CA ASP A 92 -6.80 -1.06 -6.39
C ASP A 92 -7.04 -2.35 -7.19
N LEU A 93 -8.24 -2.53 -7.75
CA LEU A 93 -8.56 -3.69 -8.58
C LEU A 93 -7.65 -3.81 -9.81
N ILE A 94 -7.48 -2.71 -10.55
CA ILE A 94 -6.65 -2.70 -11.76
C ILE A 94 -5.20 -2.97 -11.41
N PHE A 95 -4.71 -2.38 -10.32
CA PHE A 95 -3.37 -2.61 -9.83
C PHE A 95 -3.16 -4.09 -9.53
N SER A 96 -4.03 -4.70 -8.73
CA SER A 96 -3.85 -6.11 -8.35
C SER A 96 -4.04 -7.11 -9.49
N LEU A 97 -4.90 -6.82 -10.48
CA LEU A 97 -5.15 -7.76 -11.59
C LEU A 97 -4.23 -7.58 -12.79
N VAL A 98 -3.66 -6.38 -12.99
CA VAL A 98 -2.91 -6.03 -14.21
C VAL A 98 -1.50 -5.55 -13.89
N VAL A 99 -1.33 -4.67 -12.91
CA VAL A 99 -0.03 -4.07 -12.60
C VAL A 99 0.84 -5.01 -11.77
N GLU A 100 0.34 -5.54 -10.65
CA GLU A 100 1.08 -6.48 -9.79
C GLU A 100 1.63 -7.69 -10.56
N PRO A 101 0.87 -8.36 -11.45
CA PRO A 101 1.40 -9.48 -12.23
C PRO A 101 2.42 -9.08 -13.29
N ALA A 102 2.43 -7.81 -13.71
CA ALA A 102 3.36 -7.27 -14.69
C ALA A 102 4.65 -6.70 -14.07
N LEU A 103 4.72 -6.59 -12.74
CA LEU A 103 5.94 -6.15 -12.05
C LEU A 103 7.10 -7.11 -12.34
N PRO A 104 8.34 -6.59 -12.43
CA PRO A 104 9.51 -7.45 -12.62
C PRO A 104 9.68 -8.41 -11.43
N SER A 105 10.30 -9.56 -11.69
CA SER A 105 10.68 -10.50 -10.63
C SER A 105 11.70 -9.88 -9.67
N GLY A 106 11.76 -10.40 -8.44
CA GLY A 106 12.59 -9.83 -7.38
C GLY A 106 11.84 -8.79 -6.54
N VAL A 107 12.59 -7.90 -5.89
CA VAL A 107 12.05 -6.86 -5.00
C VAL A 107 11.75 -5.59 -5.77
N VAL A 108 10.51 -5.13 -5.68
CA VAL A 108 10.02 -3.92 -6.36
C VAL A 108 9.41 -2.97 -5.34
N PHE A 109 9.95 -1.76 -5.26
CA PHE A 109 9.34 -0.67 -4.52
C PHE A 109 8.52 0.18 -5.49
N VAL A 110 7.24 0.34 -5.18
CA VAL A 110 6.33 1.24 -5.88
C VAL A 110 6.04 2.41 -4.94
N HIS A 111 6.24 3.66 -5.37
CA HIS A 111 5.99 4.86 -4.56
C HIS A 111 5.13 5.90 -5.30
N ASP A 112 4.88 7.07 -4.70
CA ASP A 112 4.08 8.17 -5.26
C ASP A 112 2.65 7.74 -5.65
N TYR A 113 1.91 7.21 -4.68
CA TYR A 113 0.55 6.72 -4.90
C TYR A 113 -0.41 7.88 -5.23
N PRO A 114 -1.51 7.60 -5.95
CA PRO A 114 -2.60 8.55 -6.14
C PRO A 114 -3.17 9.09 -4.81
N LEU A 115 -3.61 10.34 -4.79
CA LEU A 115 -4.14 10.99 -3.56
C LEU A 115 -5.31 10.25 -2.91
N CYS A 116 -6.17 9.59 -3.71
CA CYS A 116 -7.29 8.81 -3.16
C CYS A 116 -6.83 7.57 -2.40
N GLN A 117 -5.58 7.14 -2.58
CA GLN A 117 -4.93 6.02 -1.89
C GLN A 117 -3.89 6.54 -0.87
N ALA A 118 -4.00 7.80 -0.44
CA ALA A 118 -3.04 8.39 0.49
C ALA A 118 -3.06 7.76 1.88
N ALA A 119 -4.18 7.15 2.30
CA ALA A 119 -4.33 6.55 3.63
C ALA A 119 -3.89 7.51 4.75
N LEU A 120 -2.80 7.22 5.45
CA LEU A 120 -2.19 8.06 6.49
C LEU A 120 -0.92 8.81 6.03
N ALA A 121 -0.57 8.74 4.74
CA ALA A 121 0.58 9.44 4.20
C ALA A 121 0.31 10.93 3.97
N GLN A 122 1.36 11.74 4.09
CA GLN A 122 1.39 13.11 3.60
C GLN A 122 1.19 13.16 2.08
N THR A 123 0.70 14.31 1.63
CA THR A 123 0.60 14.62 0.20
C THR A 123 1.65 15.63 -0.19
N ALA A 124 2.14 15.54 -1.42
CA ALA A 124 3.15 16.46 -1.94
C ALA A 124 2.96 16.67 -3.44
N ILE A 125 3.67 17.67 -3.97
CA ILE A 125 3.87 17.83 -5.40
C ILE A 125 5.24 17.24 -5.72
N ASN A 126 5.30 16.23 -6.59
CA ASN A 126 6.57 15.63 -7.00
C ASN A 126 7.33 16.53 -7.99
N GLU A 127 8.54 16.11 -8.38
CA GLU A 127 9.41 16.88 -9.29
C GLU A 127 8.78 17.18 -10.65
N SER A 128 7.83 16.33 -11.09
CA SER A 128 7.08 16.49 -12.33
C SER A 128 5.85 17.41 -12.20
N GLY A 129 5.62 17.99 -11.01
CA GLY A 129 4.49 18.89 -10.75
C GLY A 129 3.17 18.18 -10.43
N GLU A 130 3.22 16.90 -10.06
CA GLU A 130 2.05 16.05 -9.87
C GLU A 130 1.73 15.92 -8.39
N LYS A 131 0.44 15.98 -8.03
CA LYS A 131 0.01 15.75 -6.65
C LYS A 131 -0.01 14.25 -6.36
N ILE A 132 0.79 13.83 -5.40
CA ILE A 132 0.96 12.43 -5.01
C ILE A 132 0.85 12.27 -3.50
N ALA A 133 0.59 11.04 -3.06
CA ALA A 133 0.76 10.62 -1.69
C ALA A 133 2.17 10.05 -1.50
N ARG A 134 2.85 10.48 -0.45
CA ARG A 134 4.18 10.01 -0.04
C ARG A 134 4.09 8.64 0.63
N ARG A 135 3.57 7.67 -0.12
CA ARG A 135 3.35 6.27 0.24
C ARG A 135 4.20 5.40 -0.67
N PHE A 136 4.69 4.30 -0.15
CA PHE A 136 5.29 3.23 -0.93
C PHE A 136 4.77 1.86 -0.50
N GLU A 137 4.80 0.92 -1.42
CA GLU A 137 4.65 -0.50 -1.14
C GLU A 137 5.83 -1.27 -1.70
N VAL A 138 6.11 -2.42 -1.11
CA VAL A 138 7.18 -3.31 -1.54
C VAL A 138 6.56 -4.63 -1.95
N PHE A 139 6.92 -5.11 -3.13
CA PHE A 139 6.50 -6.39 -3.68
C PHE A 139 7.72 -7.30 -3.83
N ILE A 140 7.51 -8.59 -3.61
CA ILE A 140 8.49 -9.63 -3.92
C ILE A 140 7.81 -10.67 -4.79
N ASP A 141 8.25 -10.81 -6.04
CA ASP A 141 7.69 -11.77 -7.00
C ASP A 141 6.15 -11.68 -7.10
N GLY A 142 5.63 -10.45 -7.16
CA GLY A 142 4.19 -10.17 -7.23
C GLY A 142 3.42 -10.46 -5.93
N MET A 143 4.08 -10.55 -4.78
CA MET A 143 3.45 -10.58 -3.46
C MET A 143 3.80 -9.30 -2.70
N GLU A 144 2.80 -8.53 -2.30
CA GLU A 144 2.97 -7.39 -1.40
C GLU A 144 3.60 -7.86 -0.08
N LEU A 145 4.71 -7.24 0.29
CA LEU A 145 5.50 -7.54 1.48
C LEU A 145 5.33 -6.46 2.54
N ALA A 146 5.31 -5.19 2.14
CA ALA A 146 5.29 -4.07 3.08
C ALA A 146 4.59 -2.86 2.49
N ASN A 147 4.05 -2.03 3.37
CA ASN A 147 3.40 -0.76 3.04
C ASN A 147 3.91 0.31 4.01
N GLY A 148 4.36 1.44 3.49
CA GLY A 148 4.95 2.50 4.27
C GLY A 148 4.61 3.90 3.77
N TYR A 149 4.78 4.85 4.67
CA TYR A 149 4.34 6.24 4.50
C TYR A 149 5.41 7.20 4.99
N PHE A 150 5.44 8.39 4.41
CA PHE A 150 5.82 9.58 5.16
C PHE A 150 4.57 10.10 5.88
N GLU A 151 4.58 10.01 7.21
CA GLU A 151 3.36 10.05 8.02
C GLU A 151 2.71 11.43 8.06
N LEU A 152 1.39 11.45 7.92
CA LEU A 152 0.59 12.67 8.05
C LEU A 152 0.69 13.20 9.48
N CYS A 153 1.19 14.43 9.62
CA CYS A 153 1.33 15.11 10.91
C CYS A 153 0.18 16.10 11.20
N ASP A 154 -0.69 16.36 10.22
CA ASP A 154 -1.80 17.30 10.38
C ASP A 154 -3.07 16.58 10.88
N ALA A 155 -3.43 16.83 12.14
CA ALA A 155 -4.62 16.28 12.78
C ALA A 155 -5.93 16.76 12.12
N GLY A 156 -5.96 18.01 11.62
CA GLY A 156 -7.11 18.56 10.93
C GLY A 156 -7.35 17.86 9.60
N GLU A 157 -6.29 17.62 8.83
CA GLU A 157 -6.35 16.83 7.60
C GLU A 157 -6.77 15.38 7.89
N LEU A 158 -6.20 14.73 8.91
CA LEU A 158 -6.58 13.36 9.26
C LEU A 158 -8.06 13.27 9.66
N ARG A 159 -8.56 14.23 10.43
CA ARG A 159 -10.00 14.31 10.77
C ARG A 159 -10.86 14.40 9.51
N GLN A 160 -10.48 15.22 8.54
CA GLN A 160 -11.21 15.35 7.28
C GLN A 160 -11.22 14.02 6.51
N ARG A 161 -10.10 13.29 6.48
CA ARG A 161 -10.02 11.95 5.86
C ARG A 161 -10.94 10.94 6.54
N PHE A 162 -10.97 10.88 7.88
CA PHE A 162 -11.90 10.01 8.61
C PHE A 162 -13.38 10.35 8.33
N MET A 163 -13.72 11.63 8.27
CA MET A 163 -15.08 12.05 7.93
C MET A 163 -15.46 11.65 6.50
N ALA A 164 -14.54 11.78 5.54
CA ALA A 164 -14.75 11.37 4.16
C ALA A 164 -14.94 9.85 4.04
N ASP A 165 -14.13 9.05 4.73
CA ASP A 165 -14.32 7.59 4.79
C ASP A 165 -15.70 7.23 5.37
N ASN A 166 -16.15 7.88 6.43
CA ASN A 166 -17.49 7.65 6.98
C ASN A 166 -18.63 7.99 6.02
N VAL A 167 -18.48 9.05 5.21
CA VAL A 167 -19.45 9.37 4.14
C VAL A 167 -19.50 8.23 3.12
N GLN A 168 -18.35 7.71 2.70
CA GLN A 168 -18.27 6.58 1.77
C GLN A 168 -18.88 5.32 2.38
N ARG A 169 -18.52 4.97 3.62
CA ARG A 169 -19.07 3.83 4.36
C ARG A 169 -20.59 3.88 4.43
N ARG A 170 -21.16 5.05 4.78
CA ARG A 170 -22.62 5.26 4.80
C ARG A 170 -23.23 5.03 3.42
N SER A 171 -22.61 5.54 2.36
CA SER A 171 -23.10 5.35 0.99
C SER A 171 -23.07 3.89 0.53
N SER A 172 -22.14 3.09 1.07
CA SER A 172 -22.01 1.65 0.82
C SER A 172 -22.77 0.78 1.83
N GLY A 173 -23.61 1.37 2.69
CA GLY A 173 -24.40 0.64 3.70
C GLY A 173 -23.56 0.02 4.83
N ARG A 174 -22.31 0.47 5.02
CA ARG A 174 -21.42 0.07 6.11
C ARG A 174 -21.62 0.98 7.32
N LEU A 175 -21.37 0.44 8.52
CA LEU A 175 -21.39 1.22 9.75
C LEU A 175 -20.26 2.25 9.76
N GLU A 176 -20.56 3.46 10.22
CA GLU A 176 -19.57 4.49 10.49
C GLU A 176 -18.61 4.04 11.60
N MET A 177 -17.35 4.42 11.45
CA MET A 177 -16.34 4.24 12.48
C MET A 177 -16.27 5.51 13.34
N PRO A 178 -16.23 5.38 14.67
CA PRO A 178 -15.95 6.53 15.52
C PRO A 178 -14.58 7.11 15.15
N LEU A 179 -14.47 8.44 15.14
CA LEU A 179 -13.18 9.09 14.98
C LEU A 179 -12.28 8.76 16.17
N ASP A 180 -11.01 8.49 15.92
CA ASP A 180 -10.04 8.29 16.99
C ASP A 180 -9.59 9.64 17.58
N GLU A 181 -10.39 10.13 18.52
CA GLU A 181 -10.12 11.40 19.21
C GLU A 181 -8.82 11.36 20.04
N ARG A 182 -8.33 10.17 20.41
CA ARG A 182 -7.05 10.04 21.14
C ARG A 182 -5.88 10.22 20.20
N LEU A 183 -5.90 9.60 19.03
CA LEU A 183 -4.91 9.79 17.99
C LEU A 183 -4.87 11.26 17.56
N LEU A 184 -6.03 11.85 17.25
CA LEU A 184 -6.14 13.25 16.85
C LEU A 184 -5.62 14.21 17.95
N GLY A 185 -5.95 13.93 19.21
CA GLY A 185 -5.44 14.69 20.35
C GLY A 185 -3.92 14.58 20.50
N ALA A 186 -3.36 13.37 20.38
CA ALA A 186 -1.92 13.15 20.44
C ALA A 186 -1.17 13.90 19.31
N MET A 187 -1.76 13.96 18.12
CA MET A 187 -1.17 14.71 17.00
C MET A 187 -1.13 16.21 17.26
N VAL A 188 -2.14 16.76 17.94
CA VAL A 188 -2.18 18.20 18.32
C VAL A 188 -1.13 18.54 19.37
N GLU A 189 -0.86 17.65 20.32
CA GLU A 189 0.19 17.83 21.35
C GLU A 189 1.61 17.82 20.74
N GLY A 190 1.77 17.13 19.61
CA GLY A 190 3.00 17.12 18.84
C GLY A 190 3.27 15.74 18.24
N PHE A 191 3.25 15.68 16.92
CA PHE A 191 3.65 14.50 16.15
C PHE A 191 4.83 14.86 15.27
N PRO A 192 6.06 14.39 15.60
CA PRO A 192 7.23 14.74 14.83
C PRO A 192 7.14 14.15 13.41
N ALA A 193 7.76 14.82 12.45
CA ALA A 193 7.88 14.27 11.10
C ALA A 193 8.59 12.91 11.15
N CYS A 194 7.97 11.89 10.58
CA CYS A 194 8.50 10.55 10.58
C CYS A 194 8.04 9.77 9.35
N ALA A 195 8.74 8.69 9.07
CA ALA A 195 8.31 7.67 8.13
C ALA A 195 8.01 6.37 8.88
N GLY A 196 6.93 5.70 8.52
CA GLY A 196 6.49 4.42 9.07
C GLY A 196 6.40 3.35 8.00
N VAL A 197 6.59 2.09 8.38
CA VAL A 197 6.38 0.94 7.49
C VAL A 197 5.87 -0.25 8.28
N ALA A 198 4.86 -0.92 7.73
CA ALA A 198 4.35 -2.20 8.21
C ALA A 198 4.77 -3.30 7.23
N LEU A 199 5.52 -4.28 7.71
CA LEU A 199 6.00 -5.42 6.96
C LEU A 199 5.27 -6.70 7.38
N GLY A 200 4.76 -7.43 6.39
CA GLY A 200 4.16 -8.76 6.55
C GLY A 200 5.20 -9.80 6.93
N PHE A 201 5.35 -10.07 8.22
CA PHE A 201 6.36 -11.00 8.73
C PHE A 201 6.17 -12.42 8.19
N ASP A 202 4.93 -12.92 8.16
CA ASP A 202 4.66 -14.27 7.66
C ASP A 202 4.99 -14.40 6.16
N ARG A 203 4.72 -13.35 5.37
CA ARG A 203 5.06 -13.31 3.94
C ARG A 203 6.56 -13.23 3.71
N LEU A 204 7.28 -12.48 4.56
CA LEU A 204 8.74 -12.50 4.57
C LEU A 204 9.28 -13.90 4.88
N LEU A 205 8.74 -14.56 5.90
CA LEU A 205 9.12 -15.91 6.27
C LEU A 205 8.84 -16.91 5.15
N MET A 206 7.69 -16.80 4.47
CA MET A 206 7.37 -17.61 3.29
C MET A 206 8.45 -17.51 2.22
N LYS A 207 8.91 -16.28 1.92
CA LYS A 207 9.98 -16.06 0.95
C LYS A 207 11.30 -16.68 1.39
N LEU A 208 11.67 -16.53 2.66
CA LEU A 208 12.93 -17.04 3.22
C LEU A 208 13.02 -18.57 3.20
N VAL A 209 11.90 -19.27 3.44
CA VAL A 209 11.87 -20.74 3.48
C VAL A 209 11.37 -21.38 2.18
N GLY A 210 11.01 -20.57 1.17
CA GLY A 210 10.47 -21.06 -0.11
C GLY A 210 9.05 -21.65 -0.02
N ALA A 211 8.27 -21.26 0.99
CA ALA A 211 6.87 -21.69 1.15
C ALA A 211 5.95 -21.00 0.14
N ARG A 212 4.93 -21.73 -0.33
CA ARG A 212 3.93 -21.22 -1.29
C ARG A 212 2.63 -20.83 -0.63
N HIS A 213 2.37 -21.35 0.57
CA HIS A 213 1.20 -21.08 1.37
C HIS A 213 1.58 -20.55 2.75
N ILE A 214 0.87 -19.52 3.22
CA ILE A 214 1.07 -18.91 4.54
C ILE A 214 0.90 -19.93 5.69
N ARG A 215 0.11 -20.99 5.46
CA ARG A 215 -0.07 -22.08 6.43
C ARG A 215 1.22 -22.86 6.70
N GLU A 216 2.18 -22.86 5.78
CA GLU A 216 3.47 -23.55 5.96
C GLU A 216 4.42 -22.83 6.92
N VAL A 217 4.10 -21.57 7.27
CA VAL A 217 4.92 -20.74 8.18
C VAL A 217 4.20 -20.37 9.47
N LEU A 218 2.97 -20.86 9.66
CA LEU A 218 2.19 -20.67 10.87
C LEU A 218 2.23 -21.94 11.74
N PRO A 219 2.40 -21.82 13.06
CA PRO A 219 2.50 -22.98 13.95
C PRO A 219 1.16 -23.74 14.12
N PHE A 220 0.03 -23.03 14.03
CA PHE A 220 -1.31 -23.60 14.17
C PHE A 220 -2.22 -23.03 13.08
N THR A 221 -2.76 -23.90 12.22
CA THR A 221 -3.57 -23.47 11.07
C THR A 221 -4.94 -24.14 11.00
N ASP A 222 -5.16 -25.12 11.88
CA ASP A 222 -6.41 -25.86 11.99
C ASP A 222 -7.30 -25.14 13.00
N LEU A 223 -8.39 -24.58 12.49
CA LEU A 223 -9.53 -24.19 13.31
C LEU A 223 -10.33 -25.48 13.59
N THR A 224 -9.86 -26.32 14.51
CA THR A 224 -10.72 -27.34 15.13
C THR A 224 -11.66 -26.68 16.13
#